data_AF-A0A7W1NL41-F1
#
_entry.id   AF-A0A7W1NL41-F1
#
_cell.length_a   1.000
_cell.length_b   1.000
_cell.length_c   1.000
_cell.angle_alpha   90.00
_cell.angle_beta   90.00
_cell.angle_gamma   90.00
#
_symmetry.space_group_name_H-M   'P 1'
#
loop_
_entity.id
_entity.type
_entity.pdbx_description
1 polymer ?
#
loop_
_entity_poly.entity_id
_entity_poly.type
_entity_poly.pdbx_seq_one_letter_code
_entity_poly.pdbx_strand_id
1 'polypeptide(L)'
;MQKIIGFALFIMCCVGLLPAAANDDSAPLVQQVQVFVDSAFTRVVPLPDAKPTASVFEGDVLEAIGRNADGTWFEVRRRNHAYSLGWISTKMVSNNFNIEFLPLTDSTTGITGSDPIVESNFAAYINIESALRGGPFAKSPRIGIVPFGVVIPVMARNWDATRIQVNYLGVAGWVSASNLRPSYDFMQIPVAPGLPPPQNLEVQVIPPEIQLAQLNRLRDYLMPQN
;
A
#
# COMPACT_ATOMS: atom_id res chain seq x y z
N MET A 1 28.16 -15.28 -80.23
CA MET A 1 28.82 -13.95 -80.34
C MET A 1 27.89 -12.94 -79.66
N GLN A 2 28.16 -12.55 -78.41
CA GLN A 2 28.83 -11.27 -78.05
C GLN A 2 27.92 -10.08 -78.43
N LYS A 3 27.38 -9.27 -77.50
CA LYS A 3 28.12 -8.46 -76.53
C LYS A 3 27.27 -8.14 -75.28
N ILE A 4 27.96 -8.21 -74.14
CA ILE A 4 27.58 -7.74 -72.81
C ILE A 4 27.81 -6.23 -72.78
N ILE A 5 26.82 -5.44 -72.34
CA ILE A 5 27.01 -4.03 -71.94
C ILE A 5 26.83 -4.00 -70.42
N GLY A 6 27.93 -3.74 -69.72
CA GLY A 6 27.97 -3.59 -68.27
C GLY A 6 27.50 -2.20 -67.86
N PHE A 7 26.63 -2.14 -66.87
CA PHE A 7 26.30 -0.93 -66.14
C PHE A 7 26.86 -1.08 -64.73
N ALA A 8 28.00 -0.44 -64.47
CA ALA A 8 28.60 -0.41 -63.15
C ALA A 8 27.81 0.59 -62.27
N LEU A 9 26.98 0.08 -61.37
CA LEU A 9 26.35 0.88 -60.33
C LEU A 9 27.24 0.84 -59.08
N PHE A 10 27.85 1.98 -58.80
CA PHE A 10 28.64 2.23 -57.60
C PHE A 10 27.68 2.32 -56.41
N ILE A 11 27.48 1.21 -55.66
CA ILE A 11 26.71 1.23 -54.42
C ILE A 11 27.60 1.85 -53.33
N MET A 12 27.43 3.16 -53.16
CA MET A 12 27.99 3.91 -52.04
C MET A 12 27.34 3.38 -50.76
N CYS A 13 28.17 2.76 -49.92
CA CYS A 13 27.78 2.20 -48.64
C CYS A 13 27.47 3.36 -47.67
N CYS A 14 26.22 3.82 -47.65
CA CYS A 14 25.72 4.66 -46.58
C CYS A 14 25.48 3.77 -45.37
N VAL A 15 26.48 3.71 -44.48
CA VAL A 15 26.29 3.25 -43.08
C VAL A 15 25.37 4.28 -42.41
N GLY A 16 24.07 4.06 -42.57
CA GLY A 16 23.06 4.74 -41.80
C GLY A 16 23.18 4.28 -40.35
N LEU A 17 23.64 5.17 -39.47
CA LEU A 17 23.47 5.05 -38.04
C LEU A 17 21.97 4.88 -37.78
N LEU A 18 21.53 3.65 -37.47
CA LEU A 18 20.20 3.44 -36.91
C LEU A 18 20.17 4.19 -35.57
N PRO A 19 19.20 5.08 -35.31
CA PRO A 19 19.00 5.55 -33.94
C PRO A 19 18.68 4.30 -33.11
N ALA A 20 19.41 4.13 -32.01
CA ALA A 20 19.05 3.14 -31.00
C ALA A 20 17.58 3.38 -30.67
N ALA A 21 16.72 2.39 -30.95
CA ALA A 21 15.36 2.40 -30.45
C ALA A 21 15.48 2.59 -28.94
N ALA A 22 15.05 3.75 -28.44
CA ALA A 22 14.80 3.92 -27.03
C ALA A 22 13.81 2.80 -26.69
N ASN A 23 14.27 1.80 -25.94
CA ASN A 23 13.36 0.87 -25.30
C ASN A 23 12.46 1.74 -24.44
N ASP A 24 11.24 1.94 -24.91
CA ASP A 24 10.17 2.51 -24.13
C ASP A 24 9.84 1.47 -23.06
N ASP A 25 10.62 1.49 -21.97
CA ASP A 25 10.47 0.65 -20.77
C ASP A 25 9.22 1.04 -19.96
N SER A 26 8.23 1.67 -20.61
CA SER A 26 6.94 2.04 -20.03
C SER A 26 5.86 0.96 -20.24
N ALA A 27 6.25 -0.29 -20.54
CA ALA A 27 5.34 -1.41 -20.36
C ALA A 27 4.83 -1.36 -18.90
N PRO A 28 3.49 -1.33 -18.67
CA PRO A 28 2.97 -1.28 -17.32
C PRO A 28 3.58 -2.44 -16.53
N LEU A 29 4.13 -2.16 -15.35
CA LEU A 29 4.68 -3.20 -14.48
C LEU A 29 3.56 -4.22 -14.21
N VAL A 30 3.62 -5.33 -14.93
CA VAL A 30 2.68 -6.44 -14.74
C VAL A 30 3.01 -7.03 -13.38
N GLN A 31 2.08 -6.85 -12.44
CA GLN A 31 2.20 -7.35 -11.08
C GLN A 31 2.12 -8.87 -11.14
N GLN A 32 3.25 -9.54 -10.93
CA GLN A 32 3.38 -10.98 -11.08
C GLN A 32 3.44 -11.66 -9.72
N VAL A 33 2.78 -12.80 -9.67
CA VAL A 33 2.84 -13.72 -8.53
C VAL A 33 3.30 -15.08 -9.00
N GLN A 34 4.11 -15.75 -8.19
CA GLN A 34 4.58 -17.10 -8.47
C GLN A 34 4.03 -18.06 -7.42
N VAL A 35 3.42 -19.15 -7.86
CA VAL A 35 2.96 -20.22 -6.96
C VAL A 35 4.18 -20.96 -6.40
N PHE A 36 4.25 -21.10 -5.07
CA PHE A 36 5.38 -21.78 -4.41
C PHE A 36 5.00 -23.10 -3.72
N VAL A 37 3.72 -23.49 -3.81
CA VAL A 37 3.20 -24.75 -3.26
C VAL A 37 3.00 -25.78 -4.38
N ASP A 38 3.14 -27.07 -4.09
CA ASP A 38 3.01 -28.16 -5.06
C ASP A 38 1.71 -28.07 -5.89
N SER A 39 0.61 -27.74 -5.23
CA SER A 39 -0.68 -27.51 -5.88
C SER A 39 -1.55 -26.53 -5.11
N ALA A 40 -2.30 -25.71 -5.85
CA ALA A 40 -3.34 -24.84 -5.33
C ALA A 40 -4.50 -24.70 -6.32
N PHE A 41 -5.56 -24.04 -5.88
CA PHE A 41 -6.70 -23.71 -6.71
C PHE A 41 -6.90 -22.20 -6.77
N THR A 42 -7.18 -21.71 -7.98
CA THR A 42 -7.91 -20.45 -8.17
C THR A 42 -9.40 -20.72 -7.94
N ARG A 43 -10.13 -19.75 -7.39
CA ARG A 43 -11.52 -19.90 -6.96
C ARG A 43 -12.44 -18.84 -7.56
N VAL A 44 -13.74 -19.12 -7.57
CA VAL A 44 -14.73 -18.19 -8.13
C VAL A 44 -14.91 -16.90 -7.30
N VAL A 45 -14.66 -16.96 -6.00
CA VAL A 45 -14.69 -15.83 -5.05
C VAL A 45 -13.58 -16.00 -4.01
N PRO A 46 -13.12 -14.93 -3.33
CA PRO A 46 -11.98 -14.97 -2.41
C PRO A 46 -12.33 -15.56 -1.05
N LEU A 47 -12.74 -16.83 -1.02
CA LEU A 47 -13.01 -17.59 0.20
C LEU A 47 -12.31 -18.95 0.16
N PRO A 48 -11.81 -19.46 1.31
CA PRO A 48 -11.14 -20.76 1.38
C PRO A 48 -11.98 -21.92 0.84
N ASP A 49 -13.30 -21.88 1.02
CA ASP A 49 -14.21 -22.97 0.65
C ASP A 49 -14.96 -22.71 -0.67
N ALA A 50 -14.64 -21.63 -1.38
CA ALA A 50 -15.28 -21.31 -2.65
C ALA A 50 -14.97 -22.33 -3.74
N LYS A 51 -15.91 -22.54 -4.68
CA LYS A 51 -15.72 -23.47 -5.80
C LYS A 51 -14.42 -23.18 -6.57
N PRO A 52 -13.57 -24.19 -6.81
CA PRO A 52 -12.40 -24.05 -7.67
C PRO A 52 -12.77 -23.72 -9.12
N THR A 53 -11.96 -22.88 -9.76
CA THR A 53 -12.07 -22.51 -11.17
C THR A 53 -10.98 -23.20 -12.00
N ALA A 54 -9.74 -23.21 -11.52
CA ALA A 54 -8.62 -23.89 -12.15
C ALA A 54 -7.58 -24.34 -11.13
N SER A 55 -6.86 -25.42 -11.45
CA SER A 55 -5.66 -25.85 -10.73
C SER A 55 -4.44 -25.06 -11.18
N VAL A 56 -3.56 -24.76 -10.23
CA VAL A 56 -2.23 -24.17 -10.47
C VAL A 56 -1.19 -24.95 -9.68
N PHE A 57 0.04 -24.94 -10.16
CA PHE A 57 1.13 -25.76 -9.62
C PHE A 57 2.34 -24.90 -9.29
N GLU A 58 3.27 -25.46 -8.51
CA GLU A 58 4.53 -24.82 -8.19
C GLU A 58 5.22 -24.28 -9.45
N GLY A 59 5.73 -23.05 -9.37
CA GLY A 59 6.41 -22.38 -10.47
C GLY A 59 5.49 -21.67 -11.45
N ASP A 60 4.17 -21.91 -11.41
CA ASP A 60 3.21 -21.16 -12.24
C ASP A 60 3.33 -19.65 -11.95
N VAL A 61 3.46 -18.86 -13.02
CA VAL A 61 3.50 -17.40 -12.95
C VAL A 61 2.17 -16.84 -13.43
N LEU A 62 1.52 -16.07 -12.56
CA LEU A 62 0.22 -15.43 -12.80
C LEU A 62 0.37 -13.91 -12.72
N GLU A 63 -0.52 -13.20 -13.40
CA GLU A 63 -0.67 -11.75 -13.25
C GLU A 63 -1.71 -11.50 -12.16
N ALA A 64 -1.34 -10.77 -11.11
CA ALA A 64 -2.28 -10.21 -10.15
C ALA A 64 -2.86 -8.91 -10.71
N ILE A 65 -4.18 -8.85 -10.82
CA ILE A 65 -4.88 -7.70 -11.39
C ILE A 65 -5.71 -6.94 -10.35
N GLY A 66 -5.95 -7.55 -9.19
CA GLY A 66 -6.71 -6.95 -8.11
C GLY A 66 -6.59 -7.73 -6.82
N ARG A 67 -7.24 -7.22 -5.78
CA ARG A 67 -7.29 -7.82 -4.45
C ARG A 67 -8.68 -7.70 -3.83
N ASN A 68 -8.93 -8.51 -2.81
CA ASN A 68 -10.12 -8.40 -1.98
C ASN A 68 -9.93 -7.32 -0.88
N ALA A 69 -10.99 -7.07 -0.11
CA ALA A 69 -11.07 -6.01 0.89
C ALA A 69 -9.96 -6.01 1.96
N ASP A 70 -9.42 -7.17 2.33
CA ASP A 70 -8.34 -7.30 3.31
C ASP A 70 -7.00 -7.74 2.70
N GLY A 71 -6.92 -7.86 1.37
CA GLY A 71 -5.70 -8.24 0.64
C GLY A 71 -5.21 -9.66 0.91
N THR A 72 -6.03 -10.55 1.48
CA THR A 72 -5.67 -11.96 1.72
C THR A 72 -5.84 -12.85 0.48
N TRP A 73 -6.46 -12.30 -0.57
CA TRP A 73 -6.62 -12.94 -1.87
C TRP A 73 -6.28 -11.98 -3.00
N PHE A 74 -5.67 -12.54 -4.05
CA PHE A 74 -5.45 -11.86 -5.32
C PHE A 74 -6.42 -12.37 -6.37
N GLU A 75 -7.00 -11.46 -7.13
CA GLU A 75 -7.60 -11.80 -8.41
C GLU A 75 -6.48 -11.94 -9.44
N VAL A 76 -6.42 -13.10 -10.10
CA VAL A 76 -5.31 -13.46 -10.97
C VAL A 76 -5.77 -13.93 -12.35
N ARG A 77 -4.88 -13.79 -13.33
CA ARG A 77 -5.03 -14.33 -14.68
C ARG A 77 -3.70 -14.86 -15.24
N ARG A 78 -3.76 -15.64 -16.32
CA ARG A 78 -2.56 -15.97 -17.10
C ARG A 78 -2.13 -14.80 -17.98
N ARG A 79 -0.83 -14.70 -18.22
CA ARG A 79 -0.26 -13.70 -19.13
C ARG A 79 -0.93 -13.77 -20.50
N ASN A 80 -1.27 -12.61 -21.06
CA ASN A 80 -1.93 -12.44 -22.36
C ASN A 80 -3.34 -13.06 -22.47
N HIS A 81 -3.99 -13.41 -21.36
CA HIS A 81 -5.40 -13.78 -21.35
C HIS A 81 -6.25 -12.60 -20.85
N ALA A 82 -7.29 -12.25 -21.60
CA ALA A 82 -8.15 -11.10 -21.25
C ALA A 82 -9.03 -11.37 -20.02
N TYR A 83 -9.26 -12.63 -19.66
CA TYR A 83 -10.19 -13.04 -18.61
C TYR A 83 -9.46 -13.47 -17.33
N SER A 84 -10.01 -13.09 -16.17
CA SER A 84 -9.57 -13.55 -14.85
C SER A 84 -9.71 -15.07 -14.73
N LEU A 85 -8.68 -15.74 -14.20
CA LEU A 85 -8.77 -17.16 -13.82
C LEU A 85 -9.57 -17.35 -12.54
N GLY A 86 -9.55 -16.37 -11.64
CA GLY A 86 -10.21 -16.40 -10.36
C GLY A 86 -9.32 -15.87 -9.24
N TRP A 87 -9.65 -16.26 -8.02
CA TRP A 87 -9.03 -15.80 -6.79
C TRP A 87 -8.05 -16.83 -6.23
N ILE A 88 -6.83 -16.40 -5.89
CA ILE A 88 -5.82 -17.23 -5.22
C ILE A 88 -5.41 -16.59 -3.89
N SER A 89 -5.20 -17.41 -2.86
CA SER A 89 -4.78 -16.89 -1.56
C SER A 89 -3.33 -16.42 -1.61
N THR A 90 -3.04 -15.29 -0.97
CA THR A 90 -1.67 -14.76 -0.83
C THR A 90 -0.74 -15.71 -0.07
N LYS A 91 -1.29 -16.65 0.71
CA LYS A 91 -0.52 -17.68 1.42
C LYS A 91 0.08 -18.75 0.52
N MET A 92 -0.29 -18.79 -0.76
CA MET A 92 0.13 -19.82 -1.72
C MET A 92 1.06 -19.28 -2.81
N VAL A 93 1.28 -17.96 -2.81
CA VAL A 93 2.05 -17.27 -3.85
C VAL A 93 3.07 -16.31 -3.24
N SER A 94 4.16 -16.11 -3.96
CA SER A 94 5.11 -15.03 -3.70
C SER A 94 4.85 -13.88 -4.68
N ASN A 95 5.07 -12.64 -4.24
CA ASN A 95 4.91 -11.44 -5.04
C ASN A 95 6.14 -10.52 -4.87
N ASN A 96 6.46 -9.75 -5.91
CA ASN A 96 7.58 -8.80 -5.92
C ASN A 96 7.14 -7.33 -5.91
N PHE A 97 5.86 -7.09 -5.66
CA PHE A 97 5.24 -5.77 -5.65
C PHE A 97 4.54 -5.49 -4.32
N ASN A 98 4.20 -4.24 -4.09
CA ASN A 98 3.48 -3.80 -2.92
C ASN A 98 1.96 -4.01 -3.11
N ILE A 99 1.35 -4.85 -2.26
CA ILE A 99 -0.04 -5.30 -2.41
C ILE A 99 -1.04 -4.13 -2.35
N GLU A 100 -0.76 -3.08 -1.59
CA GLU A 100 -1.59 -1.86 -1.53
C GLU A 100 -1.78 -1.13 -2.87
N PHE A 101 -0.95 -1.40 -3.87
CA PHE A 101 -1.11 -0.83 -5.21
C PHE A 101 -1.97 -1.69 -6.14
N LEU A 102 -2.40 -2.88 -5.71
CA LEU A 102 -3.43 -3.63 -6.42
C LEU A 102 -4.80 -2.95 -6.21
N PRO A 103 -5.59 -2.80 -7.28
CA PRO A 103 -6.93 -2.26 -7.17
C PRO A 103 -7.84 -3.21 -6.38
N LEU A 104 -8.83 -2.63 -5.71
CA LEU A 104 -9.85 -3.36 -4.97
C LEU A 104 -10.92 -3.88 -5.95
N THR A 105 -10.84 -5.16 -6.32
CA THR A 105 -11.77 -5.77 -7.29
C THR A 105 -12.88 -6.58 -6.62
N ASP A 106 -12.75 -6.89 -5.32
CA ASP A 106 -13.85 -7.38 -4.50
C ASP A 106 -13.92 -6.63 -3.17
N SER A 107 -15.03 -5.91 -2.98
CA SER A 107 -15.36 -5.16 -1.76
C SER A 107 -16.57 -5.74 -1.02
N THR A 108 -17.00 -6.95 -1.38
CA THR A 108 -18.27 -7.54 -0.92
C THR A 108 -18.12 -8.88 -0.24
N THR A 109 -17.15 -9.70 -0.62
CA THR A 109 -16.98 -11.04 -0.05
C THR A 109 -16.23 -10.96 1.28
N GLY A 110 -16.72 -11.69 2.30
CA GLY A 110 -16.06 -11.75 3.62
C GLY A 110 -16.22 -10.49 4.48
N ILE A 111 -17.06 -9.53 4.06
CA ILE A 111 -17.35 -8.31 4.82
C ILE A 111 -18.24 -8.65 6.02
N THR A 112 -17.91 -8.07 7.17
CA THR A 112 -18.59 -8.37 8.44
C THR A 112 -19.28 -7.15 9.06
N GLY A 113 -18.82 -5.94 8.73
CA GLY A 113 -19.42 -4.69 9.19
C GLY A 113 -20.43 -4.07 8.22
N SER A 114 -21.01 -2.94 8.62
CA SER A 114 -22.06 -2.23 7.88
C SER A 114 -21.56 -1.03 7.08
N ASP A 115 -20.33 -0.58 7.31
CA ASP A 115 -19.78 0.60 6.65
C ASP A 115 -19.38 0.26 5.21
N PRO A 116 -19.77 1.07 4.22
CA PRO A 116 -19.44 0.81 2.83
C PRO A 116 -17.93 0.84 2.62
N ILE A 117 -17.41 -0.17 1.93
CA ILE A 117 -16.02 -0.19 1.50
C ILE A 117 -15.92 0.55 0.18
N VAL A 118 -15.30 1.72 0.24
CA VAL A 118 -15.03 2.56 -0.93
C VAL A 118 -13.53 2.50 -1.21
N GLU A 119 -13.18 2.20 -2.45
CA GLU A 119 -11.79 2.30 -2.89
C GLU A 119 -11.37 3.77 -2.90
N SER A 120 -10.29 4.07 -2.19
CA SER A 120 -9.58 5.34 -2.32
C SER A 120 -8.26 5.09 -3.07
N ASN A 121 -7.56 6.16 -3.41
CA ASN A 121 -6.20 6.06 -3.97
C ASN A 121 -5.16 5.52 -2.95
N PHE A 122 -5.58 5.17 -1.73
CA PHE A 122 -4.70 4.77 -0.64
C PHE A 122 -5.16 3.45 0.00
N ALA A 123 -4.20 2.57 0.27
CA ALA A 123 -4.41 1.35 1.03
C ALA A 123 -3.19 1.05 1.89
N ALA A 124 -3.41 0.54 3.10
CA ALA A 124 -2.34 0.33 4.05
C ALA A 124 -2.11 -1.15 4.33
N TYR A 125 -0.86 -1.59 4.24
CA TYR A 125 -0.42 -2.90 4.71
C TYR A 125 -0.14 -2.86 6.22
N ILE A 126 -0.73 -3.79 6.97
CA ILE A 126 -0.58 -3.90 8.42
C ILE A 126 0.68 -4.71 8.73
N ASN A 127 1.75 -4.00 9.11
CA ASN A 127 3.05 -4.58 9.44
C ASN A 127 3.11 -5.18 10.85
N ILE A 128 2.21 -4.76 11.74
CA ILE A 128 2.07 -5.29 13.10
C ILE A 128 0.58 -5.24 13.43
N GLU A 129 0.05 -6.29 14.06
CA GLU A 129 -1.34 -6.32 14.55
C GLU A 129 -1.71 -4.98 15.20
N SER A 130 -2.84 -4.41 14.80
CA SER A 130 -3.23 -3.06 15.18
C SER A 130 -4.60 -3.04 15.83
N ALA A 131 -4.74 -2.25 16.89
CA ALA A 131 -6.05 -1.97 17.46
C ALA A 131 -6.84 -1.07 16.50
N LEU A 132 -8.02 -1.51 16.07
CA LEU A 132 -8.99 -0.66 15.40
C LEU A 132 -9.70 0.18 16.46
N ARG A 133 -9.55 1.50 16.42
CA ARG A 133 -10.10 2.40 17.42
C ARG A 133 -11.24 3.24 16.86
N GLY A 134 -12.20 3.58 17.71
CA GLY A 134 -13.34 4.43 17.35
C GLY A 134 -12.98 5.92 17.16
N GLY A 135 -11.72 6.31 17.35
CA GLY A 135 -11.31 7.72 17.23
C GLY A 135 -9.83 7.94 16.96
N PRO A 136 -9.45 9.15 16.51
CA PRO A 136 -8.13 9.54 15.99
C PRO A 136 -7.11 9.84 17.11
N PHE A 137 -7.26 9.19 18.27
CA PHE A 137 -6.40 9.40 19.43
C PHE A 137 -5.95 8.06 20.02
N ALA A 138 -4.75 8.05 20.62
CA ALA A 138 -4.15 6.86 21.24
C ALA A 138 -5.04 6.21 22.30
N LYS A 139 -5.80 7.03 23.04
CA LYS A 139 -6.68 6.59 24.13
C LYS A 139 -8.12 6.30 23.70
N SER A 140 -8.46 6.46 22.42
CA SER A 140 -9.83 6.20 21.93
C SER A 140 -10.20 4.73 22.16
N PRO A 141 -11.48 4.40 22.45
CA PRO A 141 -11.90 3.01 22.66
C PRO A 141 -11.51 2.10 21.50
N ARG A 142 -11.07 0.88 21.81
CA ARG A 142 -10.83 -0.17 20.81
C ARG A 142 -12.18 -0.78 20.42
N ILE A 143 -12.47 -0.78 19.13
CA ILE A 143 -13.70 -1.34 18.54
C ILE A 143 -13.42 -2.64 17.76
N GLY A 144 -12.15 -2.97 17.53
CA GLY A 144 -11.74 -4.20 16.87
C GLY A 144 -10.23 -4.40 16.89
N ILE A 145 -9.79 -5.46 16.21
CA ILE A 145 -8.39 -5.77 15.97
C ILE A 145 -8.23 -6.00 14.47
N VAL A 146 -7.20 -5.37 13.89
CA VAL A 146 -6.78 -5.59 12.51
C VAL A 146 -5.56 -6.52 12.53
N PRO A 147 -5.66 -7.73 11.96
CA PRO A 147 -4.57 -8.70 11.98
C PRO A 147 -3.32 -8.22 11.26
N PHE A 148 -2.18 -8.83 11.58
CA PHE A 148 -0.96 -8.68 10.79
C PHE A 148 -1.14 -9.18 9.35
N GLY A 149 -0.52 -8.49 8.39
CA GLY A 149 -0.38 -8.94 7.02
C GLY A 149 -1.55 -8.64 6.08
N VAL A 150 -2.62 -8.02 6.58
CA VAL A 150 -3.75 -7.59 5.76
C VAL A 150 -3.47 -6.23 5.09
N VAL A 151 -4.15 -5.98 3.98
CA VAL A 151 -4.14 -4.69 3.27
C VAL A 151 -5.54 -4.12 3.27
N ILE A 152 -5.69 -2.92 3.82
CA ILE A 152 -7.00 -2.30 4.05
C ILE A 152 -7.14 -0.97 3.34
N PRO A 153 -8.32 -0.64 2.78
CA PRO A 153 -8.60 0.69 2.25
C PRO A 153 -8.41 1.78 3.30
N VAL A 154 -7.70 2.84 2.92
CA VAL A 154 -7.48 4.03 3.75
C VAL A 154 -8.45 5.11 3.32
N MET A 155 -9.12 5.75 4.28
CA MET A 155 -10.13 6.77 4.00
C MET A 155 -9.59 8.17 4.24
N ALA A 156 -8.87 8.35 5.34
CA ALA A 156 -8.40 9.66 5.79
C ALA A 156 -7.28 9.52 6.84
N ARG A 157 -6.78 10.65 7.35
CA ARG A 157 -5.82 10.73 8.45
C ARG A 157 -6.18 11.81 9.46
N ASN A 158 -5.50 11.81 10.60
CA ASN A 158 -5.49 12.96 11.49
C ASN A 158 -4.46 14.02 11.05
N TRP A 159 -4.45 15.17 11.74
CA TRP A 159 -3.65 16.34 11.37
C TRP A 159 -2.15 16.07 11.20
N ASP A 160 -1.58 15.26 12.09
CA ASP A 160 -0.15 14.92 12.13
C ASP A 160 0.16 13.56 11.48
N ALA A 161 -0.82 12.93 10.84
CA ALA A 161 -0.73 11.59 10.25
C ALA A 161 -0.28 10.48 11.21
N THR A 162 -0.38 10.67 12.53
CA THR A 162 -0.08 9.61 13.50
C THR A 162 -1.18 8.54 13.57
N ARG A 163 -2.39 8.87 13.09
CA ARG A 163 -3.55 7.99 13.01
C ARG A 163 -4.14 8.00 11.61
N ILE A 164 -4.37 6.81 11.07
CA ILE A 164 -4.95 6.61 9.75
C ILE A 164 -6.35 6.02 9.92
N GLN A 165 -7.34 6.65 9.31
CA GLN A 165 -8.69 6.13 9.24
C GLN A 165 -8.77 5.11 8.10
N VAL A 166 -9.28 3.93 8.41
CA VAL A 166 -9.33 2.76 7.53
C VAL A 166 -10.70 2.11 7.62
N ASN A 167 -11.05 1.33 6.60
CA ASN A 167 -12.20 0.43 6.66
C ASN A 167 -11.69 -1.02 6.65
N TYR A 168 -11.84 -1.71 7.78
CA TYR A 168 -11.50 -3.13 7.88
C TYR A 168 -12.77 -3.98 7.81
N LEU A 169 -12.96 -4.67 6.68
CA LEU A 169 -14.09 -5.59 6.44
C LEU A 169 -15.47 -4.98 6.77
N GLY A 170 -15.68 -3.71 6.44
CA GLY A 170 -16.93 -3.00 6.66
C GLY A 170 -17.03 -2.31 8.02
N VAL A 171 -15.92 -2.20 8.76
CA VAL A 171 -15.84 -1.47 10.03
C VAL A 171 -14.86 -0.31 9.87
N ALA A 172 -15.39 0.91 9.84
CA ALA A 172 -14.58 2.12 9.80
C ALA A 172 -13.98 2.42 11.18
N GLY A 173 -12.68 2.71 11.21
CA GLY A 173 -11.98 3.04 12.44
C GLY A 173 -10.59 3.59 12.21
N TRP A 174 -9.82 3.72 13.28
CA TRP A 174 -8.52 4.36 13.30
C TRP A 174 -7.43 3.39 13.74
N VAL A 175 -6.35 3.33 12.97
CA VAL A 175 -5.15 2.55 13.28
C VAL A 175 -3.95 3.46 13.47
N SER A 176 -2.91 2.94 14.14
CA SER A 176 -1.65 3.66 14.31
C SER A 176 -0.86 3.66 13.01
N ALA A 177 -0.42 4.83 12.53
CA ALA A 177 0.44 4.90 11.35
C ALA A 177 1.76 4.13 11.53
N SER A 178 2.27 4.07 12.77
CA SER A 178 3.45 3.29 13.15
C SER A 178 3.33 1.79 12.91
N ASN A 179 2.12 1.26 12.77
CA ASN A 179 1.88 -0.16 12.55
C ASN A 179 1.73 -0.49 11.06
N LEU A 180 1.81 0.51 10.20
CA LEU A 180 1.61 0.39 8.77
C LEU A 180 2.97 0.34 8.06
N ARG A 181 3.01 -0.34 6.91
CA ARG A 181 4.13 -0.17 5.99
C ARG A 181 4.10 1.25 5.41
N PRO A 182 5.23 2.00 5.42
CA PRO A 182 5.29 3.36 4.88
C PRO A 182 5.43 3.34 3.36
N SER A 183 4.40 2.87 2.66
CA SER A 183 4.43 2.68 1.19
C SER A 183 4.25 3.97 0.38
N TYR A 184 3.80 5.03 1.03
CA TYR A 184 3.62 6.37 0.48
C TYR A 184 3.72 7.39 1.62
N ASP A 185 3.83 8.68 1.28
CA ASP A 185 3.80 9.75 2.27
C ASP A 185 2.37 9.87 2.84
N PHE A 186 2.22 9.54 4.12
CA PHE A 186 0.91 9.62 4.79
C PHE A 186 0.36 11.04 4.82
N MET A 187 1.17 12.09 4.69
CA MET A 187 0.67 13.46 4.62
C MET A 187 -0.16 13.74 3.36
N GLN A 188 -0.05 12.92 2.32
CA GLN A 188 -0.86 12.99 1.10
C GLN A 188 -2.29 12.45 1.29
N ILE A 189 -2.54 11.65 2.33
CA ILE A 189 -3.89 11.19 2.68
C ILE A 189 -4.70 12.43 3.12
N PRO A 190 -5.97 12.58 2.70
CA PRO A 190 -6.81 13.68 3.16
C PRO A 190 -7.03 13.64 4.68
N VAL A 191 -7.07 14.82 5.30
CA VAL A 191 -7.44 14.96 6.72
C VAL A 191 -8.92 14.60 6.88
N ALA A 192 -9.25 13.80 7.89
CA ALA A 192 -10.62 13.38 8.13
C ALA A 192 -11.53 14.58 8.44
N PRO A 193 -12.77 14.58 7.93
CA PRO A 193 -13.71 15.64 8.21
C PRO A 193 -14.08 15.65 9.71
N GLY A 194 -14.34 16.85 10.26
CA GLY A 194 -14.86 17.00 11.61
C GLY A 194 -13.85 16.78 12.74
N LEU A 195 -12.55 16.69 12.44
CA LEU A 195 -11.53 16.66 13.48
C LEU A 195 -11.44 18.01 14.21
N PRO A 196 -11.23 18.01 15.54
CA PRO A 196 -10.94 19.25 16.25
C PRO A 196 -9.65 19.86 15.67
N PRO A 197 -9.52 21.20 15.68
CA PRO A 197 -8.30 21.84 15.22
C PRO A 197 -7.09 21.33 16.03
N PRO A 198 -5.89 21.34 15.45
CA PRO A 198 -4.67 20.98 16.17
C PRO A 198 -4.59 21.79 17.47
N GLN A 199 -4.38 21.11 18.59
CA GLN A 199 -4.11 21.79 19.85
C GLN A 199 -2.70 22.36 19.78
N ASN A 200 -2.59 23.66 19.55
CA ASN A 200 -1.35 24.38 19.81
C ASN A 200 -1.14 24.34 21.33
N LEU A 201 -0.18 23.54 21.79
CA LEU A 201 0.32 23.69 23.15
C LEU A 201 1.00 25.05 23.20
N GLU A 202 0.34 26.04 23.83
CA GLU A 202 1.00 27.29 24.17
C GLU A 202 2.14 26.95 25.13
N VAL A 203 3.36 26.80 24.59
CA VAL A 203 4.55 26.68 25.41
C VAL A 203 4.73 28.03 26.07
N GLN A 204 4.43 28.12 27.36
CA GLN A 204 4.82 29.28 28.16
C GLN A 204 6.35 29.29 28.22
N VAL A 205 6.97 30.06 27.32
CA VAL A 205 8.40 30.33 27.38
C VAL A 205 8.61 31.16 28.64
N ILE A 206 9.17 30.54 29.68
CA ILE A 206 9.59 31.27 30.89
C ILE A 206 10.68 32.26 30.44
N PRO A 207 10.49 33.58 30.58
CA PRO A 207 11.51 34.54 30.16
C PRO A 207 12.86 34.26 30.86
N PRO A 208 14.02 34.43 30.18
CA PRO A 208 15.33 34.16 30.76
C PRO A 208 15.58 34.88 32.09
N GLU A 209 14.99 36.05 32.30
CA GLU A 209 15.10 36.84 33.52
C GLU A 209 14.44 36.15 34.70
N ILE A 210 13.28 35.50 34.47
CA ILE A 210 12.58 34.72 35.50
C ILE A 210 13.36 33.45 35.83
N GLN A 211 13.94 32.79 34.83
CA GLN A 211 14.80 31.62 35.03
C GLN A 211 16.05 31.99 35.85
N LEU A 212 16.70 33.11 35.53
CA LEU A 212 17.86 33.60 36.25
C LEU A 212 17.51 33.99 37.69
N ALA A 213 16.37 34.67 37.89
CA ALA A 213 15.89 35.03 39.23
C ALA A 213 15.54 33.79 40.09
N GLN A 214 15.04 32.72 39.48
CA GLN A 214 14.82 31.44 40.17
C GLN A 214 16.15 30.76 40.54
N LEU A 215 17.13 30.77 39.62
CA LEU A 215 18.45 30.21 39.87
C LEU A 215 19.19 30.94 41.00
N ASN A 216 19.13 32.28 41.01
CA ASN A 216 19.74 33.08 42.07
C ASN A 216 19.07 32.81 43.43
N ARG A 217 17.73 32.76 43.48
CA ARG A 217 17.02 32.37 44.72
C ARG A 217 17.41 30.99 45.23
N LEU A 218 17.58 30.02 44.33
CA LEU A 218 18.03 28.68 44.70
C LEU A 218 19.47 28.70 45.23
N ARG A 219 20.36 29.46 44.59
CA ARG A 219 21.75 29.64 45.01
C ARG A 219 21.81 30.20 46.43
N ASP A 220 21.05 31.25 46.72
CA ASP A 220 21.04 31.92 48.03
C ASP A 220 20.51 30.99 49.13
N TYR A 221 19.55 30.13 48.80
CA TYR A 221 19.04 29.11 49.73
C TYR A 221 20.10 28.04 50.06
N LEU A 222 20.88 27.61 49.07
CA LEU A 222 21.88 26.55 49.23
C LEU A 222 23.20 27.07 49.82
N MET A 223 23.52 28.34 49.60
CA MET A 223 24.70 29.01 50.15
C MET A 223 24.27 30.23 50.97
N PRO A 224 23.66 30.04 52.14
CA PRO A 224 23.32 31.16 53.00
C PRO A 224 24.60 31.89 53.38
N GLN A 225 24.63 33.21 53.13
CA GLN A 225 25.75 34.04 53.57
C GLN A 225 25.65 34.22 55.09
N ASN A 226 26.63 33.70 55.81
CA ASN A 226 26.82 33.92 57.25
C ASN A 226 27.27 35.36 57.54
#